data_AF-I0BRD8-F1
#
_entry.id   AF-I0BRD8-F1
#
_cell.length_a   1.000
_cell.length_b   1.000
_cell.length_c   1.000
_cell.angle_alpha   90.00
_cell.angle_beta   90.00
_cell.angle_gamma   90.00
#
_symmetry.space_group_name_H-M   'P 1'
#
loop_
_entity.id
_entity.type
_entity.pdbx_description
1 polymer ?
#
loop_
_entity_poly.entity_id
_entity_poly.type
_entity_poly.pdbx_seq_one_letter_code
_entity_poly.pdbx_strand_id
1 'polypeptide(L)'
;MAYGIVDISVSDQMEDTAAALVLDCYNSFPHDLDSIRSGVSVVMKNNNTERSVRLYREQGDECGFPYLELSSAAAKALGLKDGYRYQIDYNEMGGTLTFRRVTLSRVMAPIDVSTDRSREAAVTMGYSILSMLGLAEQRGSYVSVKKGGTTHKLRLIVPENELDEEVWLSPAAAAKLGISGGNEHLLEYSQSSRVLYVDGASPSESSAAVKRTGSSRTKRTTASQGSVWTAKTANPASKKGKNVWTLRYPAGPKKSPGPAAPARRSSRKPGSLQKQGAWLSSSKLAPRSR
;
A
#
# COMPACT_ATOMS: atom_id res chain seq x y z
N MET A 1 -10.14 -8.95 -20.83
CA MET A 1 -8.88 -8.78 -20.08
C MET A 1 -9.26 -8.21 -18.74
N ALA A 2 -8.77 -8.80 -17.66
CA ALA A 2 -9.00 -8.28 -16.32
C ALA A 2 -7.70 -7.73 -15.74
N TYR A 3 -7.79 -6.79 -14.82
CA TYR A 3 -6.64 -6.19 -14.17
C TYR A 3 -6.93 -5.91 -12.70
N GLY A 4 -5.88 -5.84 -11.89
CA GLY A 4 -5.97 -5.45 -10.49
C GLY A 4 -4.60 -5.26 -9.86
N ILE A 5 -4.59 -4.80 -8.61
CA ILE A 5 -3.37 -4.66 -7.81
C ILE A 5 -3.53 -5.56 -6.60
N VAL A 6 -2.52 -6.39 -6.35
CA VAL A 6 -2.48 -7.30 -5.20
C VAL A 6 -1.11 -7.24 -4.54
N ASP A 7 -1.07 -7.59 -3.25
CA ASP A 7 0.17 -7.92 -2.57
C ASP A 7 0.51 -9.41 -2.76
N ILE A 8 1.79 -9.76 -2.74
CA ILE A 8 2.22 -11.16 -2.75
C ILE A 8 2.41 -11.61 -1.31
N SER A 9 1.71 -12.68 -0.93
CA SER A 9 1.92 -13.40 0.32
C SER A 9 2.65 -14.70 0.01
N VAL A 10 3.76 -14.99 0.70
CA VAL A 10 4.51 -16.23 0.53
C VAL A 10 4.33 -17.13 1.74
N SER A 11 3.83 -18.33 1.49
CA SER A 11 3.48 -19.31 2.52
C SER A 11 4.19 -20.64 2.28
N ASP A 12 4.74 -21.23 3.34
CA ASP A 12 5.36 -22.56 3.28
C ASP A 12 4.32 -23.70 3.30
N GLN A 13 3.05 -23.39 3.57
CA GLN A 13 1.95 -24.36 3.61
C GLN A 13 1.30 -24.55 2.23
N MET A 14 1.58 -23.66 1.28
CA MET A 14 1.04 -23.72 -0.07
C MET A 14 1.77 -24.73 -0.94
N GLU A 15 1.02 -25.43 -1.78
CA GLU A 15 1.60 -26.34 -2.77
C GLU A 15 2.35 -25.57 -3.88
N ASP A 16 3.41 -26.19 -4.41
CA ASP A 16 4.25 -25.65 -5.48
C ASP A 16 3.53 -25.30 -6.79
N THR A 17 2.38 -25.94 -7.00
CA THR A 17 1.53 -25.83 -8.20
C THR A 17 0.19 -25.17 -7.92
N ALA A 18 -0.01 -24.61 -6.73
CA ALA A 18 -1.23 -23.91 -6.35
C ALA A 18 -0.95 -22.44 -6.06
N ALA A 19 -1.99 -21.62 -6.22
CA ALA A 19 -2.00 -20.23 -5.81
C ALA A 19 -3.41 -19.89 -5.30
N ALA A 20 -3.51 -19.07 -4.26
CA ALA A 20 -4.78 -18.58 -3.75
C ALA A 20 -4.90 -17.08 -4.00
N LEU A 21 -5.99 -16.65 -4.63
CA LEU A 21 -6.30 -15.25 -4.90
C LEU A 21 -7.43 -14.80 -3.99
N VAL A 22 -7.14 -13.82 -3.15
CA VAL A 22 -8.09 -13.21 -2.22
C VAL A 22 -8.35 -11.77 -2.64
N LEU A 23 -9.60 -11.48 -2.99
CA LEU A 23 -10.03 -10.17 -3.52
C LEU A 23 -10.96 -9.43 -2.56
N ASP A 24 -11.69 -10.16 -1.73
CA ASP A 24 -12.74 -9.62 -0.85
C ASP A 24 -12.13 -9.04 0.44
N CYS A 25 -11.35 -7.95 0.30
CA CYS A 25 -10.68 -7.29 1.41
C CYS A 25 -11.33 -5.94 1.76
N TYR A 26 -11.08 -5.45 2.98
CA TYR A 26 -11.66 -4.19 3.46
C TYR A 26 -11.30 -2.99 2.57
N ASN A 27 -10.05 -2.93 2.09
CA ASN A 27 -9.65 -1.97 1.08
C ASN A 27 -9.30 -2.67 -0.22
N SER A 28 -9.63 -2.05 -1.34
CA SER A 28 -9.11 -2.46 -2.65
C SER A 28 -9.08 -1.27 -3.60
N PHE A 29 -8.20 -1.33 -4.60
CA PHE A 29 -8.39 -0.50 -5.79
C PHE A 29 -9.41 -1.17 -6.71
N PRO A 30 -10.14 -0.40 -7.54
CA PRO A 30 -10.99 -0.98 -8.57
C PRO A 30 -10.23 -2.02 -9.39
N HIS A 31 -10.83 -3.19 -9.56
CA HIS A 31 -10.26 -4.32 -10.27
C HIS A 31 -11.35 -5.15 -10.95
N ASP A 32 -10.95 -5.88 -11.99
CA ASP A 32 -11.84 -6.78 -12.76
C ASP A 32 -11.46 -8.27 -12.53
N LEU A 33 -10.65 -8.54 -11.50
CA LEU A 33 -10.09 -9.87 -11.21
C LEU A 33 -11.15 -10.89 -10.81
N ASP A 34 -12.38 -10.47 -10.49
CA ASP A 34 -13.50 -11.35 -10.21
C ASP A 34 -13.89 -12.26 -11.37
N SER A 35 -13.54 -11.87 -12.60
CA SER A 35 -13.74 -12.69 -13.80
C SER A 35 -12.91 -13.97 -13.82
N ILE A 36 -11.85 -14.07 -13.00
CA ILE A 36 -11.03 -15.27 -12.91
C ILE A 36 -11.79 -16.35 -12.14
N ARG A 37 -12.06 -17.47 -12.79
CA ARG A 37 -12.76 -18.61 -12.16
C ARG A 37 -11.83 -19.34 -11.19
N SER A 38 -12.38 -19.84 -10.09
CA SER A 38 -11.64 -20.69 -9.14
C SER A 38 -11.29 -22.05 -9.76
N GLY A 39 -10.13 -22.60 -9.39
CA GLY A 39 -9.65 -23.91 -9.77
C GLY A 39 -9.11 -24.03 -11.20
N VAL A 40 -8.92 -22.91 -11.92
CA VAL A 40 -8.41 -22.90 -13.30
C VAL A 40 -6.89 -22.93 -13.34
N SER A 41 -6.34 -23.62 -14.34
CA SER A 41 -4.90 -23.57 -14.61
C SER A 41 -4.54 -22.27 -15.32
N VAL A 42 -3.56 -21.56 -14.80
CA VAL A 42 -3.06 -20.30 -15.34
C VAL A 42 -1.54 -20.35 -15.49
N VAL A 43 -1.03 -19.70 -16.52
CA VAL A 43 0.40 -19.43 -16.68
C VAL A 43 0.70 -18.07 -16.05
N MET A 44 1.39 -18.08 -14.91
CA MET A 44 1.91 -16.88 -14.27
C MET A 44 3.21 -16.44 -14.95
N LYS A 45 3.33 -15.15 -15.28
CA LYS A 45 4.47 -14.57 -15.98
C LYS A 45 4.98 -13.34 -15.28
N ASN A 46 6.26 -13.32 -14.96
CA ASN A 46 6.96 -12.14 -14.47
C ASN A 46 8.27 -11.99 -15.21
N ASN A 47 8.43 -10.89 -15.96
CA ASN A 47 9.54 -10.71 -16.90
C ASN A 47 9.65 -11.89 -17.88
N ASN A 48 10.79 -12.59 -17.91
CA ASN A 48 11.06 -13.74 -18.78
C ASN A 48 10.84 -15.10 -18.09
N THR A 49 10.22 -15.10 -16.92
CA THR A 49 9.94 -16.31 -16.15
C THR A 49 8.46 -16.65 -16.23
N GLU A 50 8.16 -17.94 -16.39
CA GLU A 50 6.79 -18.44 -16.49
C GLU A 50 6.63 -19.68 -15.62
N ARG A 51 5.46 -19.82 -14.98
CA ARG A 51 5.10 -21.02 -14.21
C ARG A 51 3.61 -21.29 -14.34
N SER A 52 3.25 -22.54 -14.61
CA SER A 52 1.85 -22.99 -14.60
C SER A 52 1.46 -23.33 -13.18
N VAL A 53 0.33 -22.79 -12.72
CA VAL A 53 -0.25 -23.10 -11.41
C VAL A 53 -1.77 -23.23 -11.53
N ARG A 54 -2.38 -23.91 -10.58
CA ARG A 54 -3.83 -23.92 -10.40
C ARG A 54 -4.21 -22.80 -9.45
N LEU A 55 -5.00 -21.86 -9.95
CA LEU A 55 -5.43 -20.69 -9.19
C LEU A 55 -6.77 -20.98 -8.51
N TYR A 56 -6.82 -20.85 -7.20
CA TYR A 56 -8.02 -20.93 -6.38
C TYR A 56 -8.44 -19.52 -5.97
N ARG A 57 -9.74 -19.25 -5.98
CA ARG A 57 -10.28 -18.08 -5.31
C ARG A 57 -10.66 -18.48 -3.90
N GLU A 58 -10.20 -17.68 -2.96
CA GLU A 58 -10.54 -17.81 -1.55
C GLU A 58 -11.27 -16.55 -1.09
N GLN A 59 -12.10 -16.72 -0.07
CA GLN A 59 -12.79 -15.61 0.56
C GLN A 59 -11.88 -15.01 1.62
N GLY A 60 -11.72 -13.69 1.57
CA GLY A 60 -10.91 -12.95 2.51
C GLY A 60 -11.68 -12.68 3.79
N ASP A 61 -11.64 -13.59 4.74
CA ASP A 61 -12.07 -13.26 6.10
C ASP A 61 -10.92 -12.46 6.74
N GLU A 62 -11.13 -11.15 6.92
CA GLU A 62 -10.20 -10.24 7.63
C GLU A 62 -8.91 -9.85 6.88
N CYS A 63 -8.97 -9.55 5.59
CA CYS A 63 -7.82 -8.97 4.87
C CYS A 63 -7.90 -7.45 4.67
N GLY A 64 -6.76 -6.78 4.83
CA GLY A 64 -6.64 -5.33 4.67
C GLY A 64 -6.57 -4.87 3.21
N PHE A 65 -6.04 -5.71 2.31
CA PHE A 65 -5.84 -5.43 0.89
C PHE A 65 -5.77 -6.74 0.07
N PRO A 66 -6.22 -6.78 -1.20
CA PRO A 66 -6.15 -7.97 -2.04
C PRO A 66 -4.74 -8.54 -2.11
N TYR A 67 -4.64 -9.87 -2.04
CA TYR A 67 -3.36 -10.54 -2.11
C TYR A 67 -3.45 -11.84 -2.92
N LEU A 68 -2.29 -12.25 -3.41
CA LEU A 68 -2.07 -13.54 -4.05
C LEU A 68 -1.08 -14.32 -3.18
N GLU A 69 -1.55 -15.43 -2.62
CA GLU A 69 -0.73 -16.36 -1.87
C GLU A 69 -0.07 -17.39 -2.78
N LEU A 70 1.23 -17.59 -2.58
CA LEU A 70 2.07 -18.50 -3.34
C LEU A 70 2.99 -19.29 -2.41
N SER A 71 3.40 -20.47 -2.87
CA SER A 71 4.51 -21.18 -2.22
C SER A 71 5.83 -20.43 -2.40
N SER A 72 6.76 -20.63 -1.45
CA SER A 72 8.12 -20.08 -1.51
C SER A 72 8.85 -20.46 -2.80
N ALA A 73 8.68 -21.71 -3.27
CA ALA A 73 9.27 -22.19 -4.51
C ALA A 73 8.68 -21.52 -5.75
N ALA A 74 7.35 -21.35 -5.82
CA ALA A 74 6.69 -20.66 -6.93
C ALA A 74 7.06 -19.18 -6.99
N ALA A 75 7.02 -18.48 -5.84
CA ALA A 75 7.40 -17.07 -5.75
C ALA A 75 8.86 -16.86 -6.19
N LYS A 76 9.78 -17.70 -5.70
CA LYS A 76 11.20 -17.66 -6.09
C LYS A 76 11.40 -17.92 -7.58
N ALA A 77 10.73 -18.93 -8.15
CA ALA A 77 10.84 -19.27 -9.57
C ALA A 77 10.35 -18.13 -10.48
N LEU A 78 9.31 -17.41 -10.05
CA LEU A 78 8.77 -16.24 -10.74
C LEU A 78 9.52 -14.93 -10.41
N GLY A 79 10.48 -14.94 -9.49
CA GLY A 79 11.11 -13.71 -9.00
C GLY A 79 10.13 -12.73 -8.34
N LEU A 80 9.05 -13.23 -7.76
CA LEU A 80 8.12 -12.48 -6.92
C LEU A 80 8.67 -12.43 -5.49
N LYS A 81 8.33 -11.37 -4.77
CA LYS A 81 8.82 -11.14 -3.41
C LYS A 81 7.65 -11.00 -2.45
N ASP A 82 7.78 -11.64 -1.31
CA ASP A 82 6.83 -11.52 -0.21
C ASP A 82 6.65 -10.07 0.26
N GLY A 83 5.41 -9.70 0.59
CA GLY A 83 5.00 -8.37 1.01
C GLY A 83 5.12 -7.28 -0.06
N TYR A 84 5.41 -7.64 -1.32
CA TYR A 84 5.55 -6.67 -2.41
C TYR A 84 4.27 -6.57 -3.22
N ARG A 85 4.03 -5.38 -3.75
CA ARG A 85 2.84 -5.07 -4.53
C ARG A 85 3.06 -5.25 -6.02
N TYR A 86 2.10 -5.89 -6.67
CA TYR A 86 2.12 -6.12 -8.11
C TYR A 86 0.77 -5.75 -8.73
N GLN A 87 0.85 -5.12 -9.89
CA GLN A 87 -0.25 -5.10 -10.84
C GLN A 87 -0.28 -6.45 -11.53
N ILE A 88 -1.48 -7.02 -11.61
CA ILE A 88 -1.77 -8.25 -12.34
C ILE A 88 -2.64 -7.90 -13.54
N ASP A 89 -2.23 -8.38 -14.71
CA ASP A 89 -3.03 -8.34 -15.94
C ASP A 89 -3.39 -9.78 -16.35
N TYR A 90 -4.68 -10.11 -16.38
CA TYR A 90 -5.20 -11.42 -16.76
C TYR A 90 -5.74 -11.43 -18.20
N ASN A 91 -5.15 -12.31 -19.01
CA ASN A 91 -5.64 -12.64 -20.35
C ASN A 91 -6.38 -13.99 -20.31
N GLU A 92 -7.71 -13.92 -20.33
CA GLU A 92 -8.59 -15.09 -20.29
C GLU A 92 -8.37 -16.04 -21.48
N MET A 93 -8.21 -15.52 -22.70
CA MET A 93 -8.03 -16.36 -23.89
C MET A 93 -6.75 -17.21 -23.82
N GLY A 94 -5.70 -16.66 -23.21
CA GLY A 94 -4.40 -17.34 -23.07
C GLY A 94 -4.18 -17.96 -21.69
N GLY A 95 -5.17 -17.88 -20.78
CA GLY A 95 -5.02 -18.31 -19.39
C GLY A 95 -3.77 -17.75 -18.71
N THR A 96 -3.39 -16.50 -18.98
CA THR A 96 -2.10 -15.94 -18.55
C THR A 96 -2.29 -14.81 -17.54
N LEU A 97 -1.58 -14.87 -16.41
CA LEU A 97 -1.47 -13.80 -15.42
C LEU A 97 -0.10 -13.14 -15.53
N THR A 98 -0.05 -11.88 -15.93
CA THR A 98 1.21 -11.13 -16.05
C THR A 98 1.39 -10.21 -14.86
N PHE A 99 2.58 -10.23 -14.26
CA PHE A 99 2.92 -9.44 -13.08
C PHE A 99 3.80 -8.25 -13.45
N ARG A 100 3.46 -7.09 -12.91
CA ARG A 100 4.29 -5.89 -12.97
C ARG A 100 4.40 -5.28 -11.58
N ARG A 101 5.63 -5.19 -11.07
CA ARG A 101 5.87 -4.61 -9.74
C ARG A 101 5.41 -3.16 -9.68
N VAL A 102 4.61 -2.85 -8.67
CA VAL A 102 4.20 -1.48 -8.31
C VAL A 102 5.09 -1.03 -7.18
N THR A 103 5.88 0.02 -7.41
CA THR A 103 6.82 0.54 -6.41
C THR A 103 6.32 1.79 -5.71
N LEU A 104 5.17 2.32 -6.15
CA LEU A 104 4.60 3.56 -5.69
C LEU A 104 3.11 3.34 -5.42
N SER A 105 2.66 3.63 -4.21
CA SER A 105 1.25 3.56 -3.83
C SER A 105 0.80 4.93 -3.33
N ARG A 106 -0.44 5.30 -3.62
CA ARG A 106 -1.00 6.63 -3.36
C ARG A 106 -2.34 6.52 -2.65
N VAL A 107 -2.56 7.36 -1.67
CA VAL A 107 -3.85 7.50 -0.98
C VAL A 107 -4.07 8.95 -0.55
N MET A 108 -5.29 9.44 -0.68
CA MET A 108 -5.70 10.71 -0.04
C MET A 108 -6.15 10.40 1.37
N ALA A 109 -5.58 11.07 2.37
CA ALA A 109 -5.98 10.92 3.76
C ALA A 109 -5.90 12.25 4.50
N PRO A 110 -6.82 12.54 5.44
CA PRO A 110 -6.64 13.63 6.38
C PRO A 110 -5.45 13.32 7.29
N ILE A 111 -4.61 14.32 7.55
CA ILE A 111 -3.57 14.22 8.59
C ILE A 111 -3.97 15.12 9.75
N ASP A 112 -4.17 14.51 10.92
CA ASP A 112 -4.39 15.22 12.16
C ASP A 112 -3.10 15.34 12.97
N VAL A 113 -3.10 16.31 13.89
CA VAL A 113 -2.00 16.49 14.83
C VAL A 113 -2.47 16.04 16.20
N SER A 114 -1.78 15.04 16.75
CA SER A 114 -2.10 14.52 18.07
C SER A 114 -2.01 15.60 19.13
N THR A 115 -2.94 15.59 20.07
CA THR A 115 -2.90 16.44 21.25
C THR A 115 -1.92 15.91 22.31
N ASP A 116 -1.49 14.66 22.17
CA ASP A 116 -0.46 14.08 23.01
C ASP A 116 0.88 14.80 22.77
N ARG A 117 1.41 15.38 23.85
CA ARG A 117 2.68 16.09 23.87
C ARG A 117 3.87 15.15 24.03
N SER A 118 3.68 13.85 23.80
CA SER A 118 4.77 12.89 23.71
C SER A 118 5.90 13.47 22.86
N ARG A 119 7.13 13.37 23.41
CA ARG A 119 8.33 13.90 22.77
C ARG A 119 8.80 13.03 21.60
N GLU A 120 8.21 11.85 21.42
CA GLU A 120 8.61 10.94 20.37
C GLU A 120 8.10 11.43 19.01
N ALA A 121 9.03 11.57 18.05
CA ALA A 121 8.70 11.91 16.68
C ALA A 121 8.06 10.69 16.00
N ALA A 122 6.74 10.56 16.15
CA ALA A 122 5.96 9.46 15.64
C ALA A 122 4.93 9.90 14.61
N VAL A 123 4.56 8.93 13.76
CA VAL A 123 3.37 8.94 12.92
C VAL A 123 2.53 7.73 13.30
N THR A 124 1.27 7.96 13.63
CA THR A 124 0.28 6.89 13.80
C THR A 124 -0.52 6.79 12.52
N MET A 125 -0.59 5.61 11.92
CA MET A 125 -1.43 5.37 10.74
C MET A 125 -2.33 4.18 11.00
N GLY A 126 -3.62 4.37 10.77
CA GLY A 126 -4.59 3.28 10.77
C GLY A 126 -4.27 2.22 9.73
N TYR A 127 -4.68 0.99 9.99
CA TYR A 127 -4.30 -0.17 9.19
C TYR A 127 -4.85 -0.12 7.76
N SER A 128 -5.99 0.56 7.54
CA SER A 128 -6.53 0.79 6.20
C SER A 128 -5.58 1.60 5.31
N ILE A 129 -5.08 2.73 5.82
CA ILE A 129 -4.12 3.58 5.10
C ILE A 129 -2.79 2.84 4.87
N LEU A 130 -2.32 2.08 5.86
CA LEU A 130 -1.11 1.27 5.73
C LEU A 130 -1.26 0.21 4.65
N SER A 131 -2.39 -0.49 4.63
CA SER A 131 -2.72 -1.49 3.63
C SER A 131 -2.73 -0.85 2.24
N MET A 132 -3.39 0.31 2.06
CA MET A 132 -3.42 1.02 0.78
C MET A 132 -2.05 1.54 0.32
N LEU A 133 -1.15 1.86 1.25
CA LEU A 133 0.23 2.28 0.93
C LEU A 133 1.20 1.10 0.72
N GLY A 134 0.82 -0.13 1.03
CA GLY A 134 1.72 -1.29 1.02
C GLY A 134 2.76 -1.21 2.16
N LEU A 135 2.29 -0.81 3.34
CA LEU A 135 3.06 -0.61 4.57
C LEU A 135 2.57 -1.48 5.75
N ALA A 136 1.57 -2.35 5.55
CA ALA A 136 0.92 -3.12 6.61
C ALA A 136 1.90 -3.93 7.48
N GLU A 137 2.93 -4.52 6.85
CA GLU A 137 3.95 -5.33 7.53
C GLU A 137 5.01 -4.53 8.30
N GLN A 138 4.96 -3.19 8.27
CA GLN A 138 6.00 -2.33 8.85
C GLN A 138 5.74 -1.92 10.31
N ARG A 139 4.94 -2.70 11.06
CA ARG A 139 4.56 -2.40 12.45
C ARG A 139 5.80 -2.15 13.33
N GLY A 140 5.81 -1.02 14.05
CA GLY A 140 6.90 -0.64 14.96
C GLY A 140 8.21 -0.21 14.30
N SER A 141 8.27 -0.15 12.97
CA SER A 141 9.46 0.30 12.23
C SER A 141 9.56 1.83 12.18
N TYR A 142 10.60 2.33 11.51
CA TYR A 142 10.73 3.76 11.22
C TYR A 142 10.49 4.02 9.74
N VAL A 143 9.67 5.02 9.44
CA VAL A 143 9.38 5.49 8.10
C VAL A 143 9.98 6.89 7.89
N SER A 144 10.64 7.11 6.75
CA SER A 144 11.09 8.44 6.36
C SER A 144 9.93 9.18 5.72
N VAL A 145 9.45 10.24 6.35
CA VAL A 145 8.39 11.10 5.84
C VAL A 145 8.99 12.36 5.21
N LYS A 146 8.57 12.69 4.00
CA LYS A 146 9.08 13.83 3.24
C LYS A 146 7.95 14.75 2.78
N LYS A 147 8.10 16.05 3.02
CA LYS A 147 7.23 17.10 2.48
C LYS A 147 8.09 18.22 1.91
N GLY A 148 7.96 18.48 0.60
CA GLY A 148 8.84 19.42 -0.10
C GLY A 148 10.33 19.07 0.05
N GLY A 149 11.12 20.03 0.55
CA GLY A 149 12.55 19.84 0.81
C GLY A 149 12.88 19.15 2.14
N THR A 150 11.89 18.98 3.02
CA THR A 150 12.11 18.50 4.40
C THR A 150 11.87 17.01 4.50
N THR A 151 12.80 16.27 5.12
CA THR A 151 12.68 14.82 5.38
C THR A 151 12.90 14.54 6.86
N HIS A 152 12.00 13.77 7.47
CA HIS A 152 12.09 13.36 8.87
C HIS A 152 11.81 11.87 9.03
N LYS A 153 12.66 11.19 9.79
CA LYS A 153 12.47 9.79 10.16
C LYS A 153 11.56 9.73 11.39
N LEU A 154 10.40 9.09 11.23
CA LEU A 154 9.38 8.97 12.26
C LEU A 154 9.18 7.50 12.64
N ARG A 155 8.90 7.23 13.91
CA ARG A 155 8.44 5.90 14.33
C ARG A 155 7.01 5.69 13.84
N LEU A 156 6.77 4.55 13.20
CA LEU A 156 5.44 4.15 12.77
C LEU A 156 4.73 3.42 13.92
N ILE A 157 3.63 4.02 14.38
CA ILE A 157 2.70 3.43 15.34
C ILE A 157 1.47 2.95 14.57
N VAL A 158 1.08 1.72 14.81
CA VAL A 158 -0.12 1.13 14.21
C VAL A 158 -1.14 0.94 15.35
N PRO A 159 -2.31 1.60 15.30
CA PRO A 159 -3.36 1.38 16.28
C PRO A 159 -3.80 -0.08 16.34
N GLU A 160 -4.37 -0.50 17.47
CA GLU A 160 -4.96 -1.84 17.60
C GLU A 160 -6.22 -2.02 16.74
N ASN A 161 -6.90 -0.93 16.39
CA ASN A 161 -8.09 -1.00 15.54
C ASN A 161 -7.70 -1.09 14.05
N GLU A 162 -7.99 -2.24 13.45
CA GLU A 162 -7.63 -2.54 12.06
C GLU A 162 -8.49 -1.79 11.03
N LEU A 163 -9.59 -1.17 11.46
CA LEU A 163 -10.46 -0.36 10.61
C LEU A 163 -10.14 1.13 10.67
N ASP A 164 -9.13 1.54 11.43
CA ASP A 164 -8.75 2.95 11.49
C ASP A 164 -8.25 3.43 10.11
N GLU A 165 -8.79 4.56 9.68
CA GLU A 165 -8.44 5.27 8.43
C GLU A 165 -7.68 6.57 8.71
N GLU A 166 -7.37 6.84 9.99
CA GLU A 166 -6.81 8.11 10.42
C GLU A 166 -5.28 8.11 10.36
N VAL A 167 -4.72 9.30 10.11
CA VAL A 167 -3.28 9.55 10.15
C VAL A 167 -3.00 10.66 11.14
N TRP A 168 -2.21 10.36 12.16
CA TRP A 168 -1.87 11.31 13.21
C TRP A 168 -0.37 11.56 13.24
N LEU A 169 0.04 12.82 13.28
CA LEU A 169 1.41 13.23 13.54
C LEU A 169 1.56 13.71 14.97
N SER A 170 2.70 13.38 15.60
CA SER A 170 3.12 14.10 16.82
C SER A 170 3.27 15.61 16.51
N PRO A 171 2.98 16.51 17.47
CA PRO A 171 3.16 17.96 17.27
C PRO A 171 4.55 18.34 16.76
N ALA A 172 5.59 17.68 17.28
CA ALA A 172 6.97 17.92 16.88
C ALA A 172 7.23 17.51 15.42
N ALA A 173 6.66 16.39 14.94
CA ALA A 173 6.78 15.96 13.55
C ALA A 173 5.99 16.89 12.62
N ALA A 174 4.76 17.25 13.00
CA ALA A 174 3.91 18.15 12.23
C ALA A 174 4.57 19.53 12.04
N ALA A 175 5.10 20.12 13.11
CA ALA A 175 5.81 21.40 13.07
C ALA A 175 7.03 21.34 12.15
N LYS A 176 7.83 20.27 12.27
CA LYS A 176 9.02 20.05 11.44
C LYS A 176 8.70 19.87 9.96
N LEU A 177 7.65 19.13 9.64
CA LEU A 177 7.21 18.89 8.26
C LEU A 177 6.39 20.07 7.68
N GLY A 178 6.00 21.05 8.50
CA GLY A 178 5.11 22.12 8.06
C GLY A 178 3.72 21.59 7.67
N ILE A 179 3.19 20.65 8.45
CA ILE A 179 1.85 20.08 8.26
C ILE A 179 0.93 20.65 9.36
N SER A 180 -0.17 21.25 8.94
CA SER A 180 -1.28 21.64 9.81
C SER A 180 -2.33 20.54 9.82
N GLY A 181 -2.90 20.27 10.99
CA GLY A 181 -3.91 19.21 11.16
C GLY A 181 -5.22 19.49 10.42
N GLY A 182 -5.94 18.41 10.10
CA GLY A 182 -7.31 18.44 9.57
C GLY A 182 -7.41 18.65 8.05
N ASN A 183 -6.30 18.80 7.33
CA ASN A 183 -6.30 18.91 5.87
C ASN A 183 -6.11 17.53 5.22
N GLU A 184 -6.76 17.33 4.07
CA GLU A 184 -6.47 16.17 3.22
C GLU A 184 -5.11 16.35 2.53
N HIS A 185 -4.30 15.32 2.60
CA HIS A 185 -2.99 15.26 1.98
C HIS A 185 -2.91 14.07 1.04
N LEU A 186 -2.19 14.24 -0.08
CA LEU A 186 -1.80 13.11 -0.91
C LEU A 186 -0.61 12.43 -0.25
N LEU A 187 -0.83 11.21 0.25
CA LEU A 187 0.21 10.32 0.73
C LEU A 187 0.69 9.44 -0.41
N GLU A 188 2.00 9.41 -0.62
CA GLU A 188 2.62 8.56 -1.64
C GLU A 188 3.77 7.78 -1.02
N TYR A 189 3.68 6.46 -0.99
CA TYR A 189 4.76 5.63 -0.46
C TYR A 189 5.55 4.95 -1.59
N SER A 190 6.86 5.19 -1.58
CA SER A 190 7.81 4.53 -2.47
C SER A 190 8.43 3.31 -1.78
N GLN A 191 8.02 2.11 -2.18
CA GLN A 191 8.58 0.85 -1.64
C GLN A 191 10.06 0.67 -1.95
N SER A 192 10.56 1.29 -3.03
CA SER A 192 11.97 1.21 -3.41
C SER A 192 12.87 2.07 -2.51
N SER A 193 12.43 3.30 -2.20
CA SER A 193 13.20 4.22 -1.35
C SER A 193 12.82 4.16 0.13
N ARG A 194 11.70 3.50 0.47
CA ARG A 194 11.09 3.48 1.81
C ARG A 194 10.82 4.89 2.36
N VAL A 195 10.34 5.77 1.48
CA VAL A 195 9.97 7.15 1.80
C VAL A 195 8.48 7.35 1.56
N LEU A 196 7.80 7.93 2.55
CA LEU A 196 6.43 8.42 2.47
C LEU A 196 6.47 9.91 2.13
N TYR A 197 6.01 10.26 0.95
CA TYR A 197 5.87 11.64 0.49
C TYR A 197 4.49 12.19 0.86
N VAL A 198 4.45 13.45 1.26
CA VAL A 198 3.23 14.21 1.57
C VAL A 198 3.15 15.39 0.59
N ASP A 199 2.06 15.48 -0.17
CA ASP A 199 1.77 16.51 -1.19
C ASP A 199 2.82 16.68 -2.30
N GLY A 200 3.75 15.74 -2.43
CA GLY A 200 4.86 15.80 -3.38
C GLY A 200 4.98 14.51 -4.17
N ALA A 201 5.39 14.64 -5.44
CA ALA A 201 5.71 13.49 -6.27
C ALA A 201 7.09 12.92 -5.87
N SER A 202 7.18 11.60 -5.69
CA SER A 202 8.42 10.87 -5.65
C SER A 202 9.24 11.19 -6.91
N PRO A 203 10.55 11.46 -6.78
CA PRO A 203 11.41 11.82 -7.91
C PRO A 203 11.56 10.70 -8.96
N SER A 204 11.10 9.48 -8.66
CA SER A 204 11.29 8.30 -9.52
C SER A 204 10.37 8.21 -10.74
N GLU A 205 9.33 9.04 -10.87
CA GLU A 205 8.40 8.97 -12.02
C GLU A 205 8.40 10.20 -12.93
N SER A 206 8.87 11.35 -12.47
CA SER A 206 8.78 12.62 -13.22
C SER A 206 9.99 12.93 -14.12
N SER A 207 11.07 12.14 -14.08
CA SER A 207 12.36 12.49 -14.70
C SER A 207 12.72 11.71 -15.98
N ALA A 208 11.89 10.76 -16.44
CA ALA A 208 12.18 9.97 -17.65
C ALA A 208 11.55 10.51 -18.95
N ALA A 209 10.99 11.72 -18.94
CA ALA A 209 10.49 12.37 -20.14
C ALA A 209 11.27 13.67 -20.41
N VAL A 210 11.89 13.73 -21.59
CA VAL A 210 12.44 14.92 -22.27
C VAL A 210 13.91 15.28 -21.93
N LYS A 211 14.83 14.79 -22.78
CA LYS A 211 15.66 15.60 -23.70
C LYS A 211 16.49 14.69 -24.63
N ARG A 212 15.87 14.20 -25.72
CA ARG A 212 16.59 13.88 -26.96
C ARG A 212 16.32 14.99 -27.96
N THR A 213 16.95 16.15 -27.76
CA THR A 213 17.17 17.11 -28.84
C THR A 213 18.44 16.70 -29.56
N GLY A 214 18.27 15.94 -30.64
CA GLY A 214 19.33 15.67 -31.60
C GLY A 214 19.77 16.98 -32.24
N SER A 215 21.07 17.27 -32.16
CA SER A 215 21.72 18.24 -33.03
C SER A 215 22.35 17.48 -34.19
N SER A 216 21.54 17.16 -35.20
CA SER A 216 22.03 16.74 -36.51
C SER A 216 22.06 17.96 -37.43
N ARG A 217 23.26 18.51 -37.56
CA ARG A 217 23.63 19.60 -38.45
C ARG A 217 23.67 19.08 -39.89
N THR A 218 22.59 19.21 -40.64
CA THR A 218 22.57 18.90 -42.07
C THR A 218 22.80 20.16 -42.89
N LYS A 219 23.81 20.11 -43.77
CA LYS A 219 24.20 21.17 -44.69
C LYS A 219 23.15 21.37 -45.80
N ARG A 220 23.12 22.62 -46.25
CA ARG A 220 22.28 23.28 -47.24
C ARG A 220 22.74 22.97 -48.68
N THR A 221 21.83 22.61 -49.57
CA THR A 221 21.99 22.72 -51.04
C THR A 221 20.63 22.87 -51.74
N THR A 222 20.44 24.06 -52.35
CA THR A 222 19.78 24.42 -53.62
C THR A 222 18.55 23.68 -54.18
N ALA A 223 17.46 24.46 -54.28
CA ALA A 223 16.53 24.70 -55.40
C ALA A 223 16.27 23.61 -56.46
N SER A 224 14.99 23.24 -56.65
CA SER A 224 14.14 23.69 -57.78
C SER A 224 12.84 22.86 -57.89
N GLN A 225 11.76 23.54 -58.33
CA GLN A 225 10.60 23.08 -59.11
C GLN A 225 9.74 21.87 -58.66
N GLY A 226 8.44 22.16 -58.46
CA GLY A 226 7.39 21.55 -59.29
C GLY A 226 6.55 20.40 -58.70
N SER A 227 5.24 20.54 -58.94
CA SER A 227 4.19 19.52 -59.03
C SER A 227 3.32 19.19 -57.80
N VAL A 228 2.02 19.36 -58.08
CA VAL A 228 0.81 18.87 -57.42
C VAL A 228 0.79 17.34 -57.42
N TRP A 229 0.22 16.68 -56.40
CA TRP A 229 -0.78 15.59 -56.46
C TRP A 229 -1.21 15.16 -55.04
N THR A 230 -2.33 14.46 -55.02
CA THR A 230 -3.36 14.27 -53.99
C THR A 230 -3.14 13.13 -52.97
N ALA A 231 -3.99 13.17 -51.93
CA ALA A 231 -4.75 12.07 -51.32
C ALA A 231 -4.26 11.46 -49.98
N LYS A 232 -5.19 11.58 -49.01
CA LYS A 232 -5.55 10.65 -47.92
C LYS A 232 -4.53 9.57 -47.54
N THR A 233 -4.16 9.57 -46.27
CA THR A 233 -4.27 8.37 -45.44
C THR A 233 -4.31 8.75 -43.97
N ALA A 234 -5.30 8.17 -43.27
CA ALA A 234 -5.37 8.18 -41.83
C ALA A 234 -4.11 7.54 -41.24
N ASN A 235 -3.67 8.05 -40.10
CA ASN A 235 -2.80 7.28 -39.21
C ASN A 235 -3.31 7.43 -37.77
N PRO A 236 -3.62 6.31 -37.09
CA PRO A 236 -3.99 6.29 -35.68
C PRO A 236 -2.69 6.27 -34.85
N ALA A 237 -2.49 7.26 -33.98
CA ALA A 237 -1.34 7.28 -33.10
C ALA A 237 -1.77 7.18 -31.63
N SER A 238 -1.48 5.99 -31.10
CA SER A 238 -1.46 5.57 -29.70
C SER A 238 -1.40 6.68 -28.65
N LYS A 239 -2.35 6.67 -27.72
CA LYS A 239 -2.11 7.18 -26.37
C LYS A 239 -1.86 5.97 -25.46
N LYS A 240 -0.59 5.69 -25.16
CA LYS A 240 -0.21 4.90 -23.98
C LYS A 240 -0.63 5.72 -22.76
N GLY A 241 -1.81 5.43 -22.22
CA GLY A 241 -2.25 5.93 -20.92
C GLY A 241 -1.35 5.33 -19.84
N LYS A 242 -0.68 6.20 -19.09
CA LYS A 242 -0.11 5.82 -17.79
C LYS A 242 -1.27 5.89 -16.81
N ASN A 243 -1.68 4.73 -16.28
CA ASN A 243 -2.79 4.67 -15.33
C ASN A 243 -2.25 5.10 -13.96
N VAL A 244 -2.45 6.38 -13.65
CA VAL A 244 -2.28 6.94 -12.32
C VAL A 244 -3.63 6.88 -11.64
N TRP A 245 -3.77 6.00 -10.65
CA TRP A 245 -4.97 5.94 -9.83
C TRP A 245 -4.72 6.74 -8.55
N THR A 246 -5.50 7.80 -8.37
CA THR A 246 -5.66 8.50 -7.09
C THR A 246 -7.05 8.15 -6.59
N LEU A 247 -7.13 7.33 -5.55
CA LEU A 247 -8.39 7.07 -4.88
C LEU A 247 -8.66 8.26 -3.93
N ARG A 248 -9.83 8.88 -4.09
CA ARG A 248 -10.36 9.85 -3.14
C ARG A 248 -11.34 9.13 -2.24
N TYR A 249 -11.08 9.11 -0.94
CA TYR A 249 -12.07 8.62 0.02
C TYR A 249 -13.14 9.70 0.20
N PRO A 250 -14.43 9.35 0.20
CA PRO A 250 -15.43 10.26 0.71
C PRO A 250 -15.12 10.49 2.19
N ALA A 251 -15.02 11.76 2.61
CA ALA A 251 -14.87 12.10 4.02
C ALA A 251 -15.93 11.34 4.83
N GLY A 252 -15.48 10.45 5.72
CA GLY A 252 -16.37 9.66 6.56
C GLY A 252 -17.38 10.58 7.30
N PRO A 253 -18.58 10.08 7.65
CA PRO A 253 -19.58 10.90 8.32
C PRO A 253 -18.97 11.49 9.58
N LYS A 254 -18.89 12.83 9.62
CA LYS A 254 -18.45 13.58 10.81
C LYS A 254 -19.29 13.08 11.99
N LYS A 255 -18.65 12.43 12.97
CA LYS A 255 -19.31 11.98 14.20
C LYS A 255 -20.08 13.17 14.78
N SER A 256 -21.40 13.08 14.75
CA SER A 256 -22.30 14.01 15.42
C SER A 256 -21.88 14.10 16.88
N PRO A 257 -21.84 15.30 17.49
CA PRO A 257 -21.60 15.40 18.93
C PRO A 257 -22.68 14.57 19.65
N GLY A 258 -22.25 13.49 20.29
CA GLY A 258 -23.12 12.64 21.07
C GLY A 258 -23.84 13.44 22.16
N PRO A 259 -25.06 13.03 22.55
CA PRO A 259 -25.81 13.73 23.59
C PRO A 259 -24.98 13.80 24.88
N ALA A 260 -24.95 14.99 25.47
CA ALA A 260 -24.23 15.26 26.71
C ALA A 260 -24.58 14.22 27.78
N ALA A 261 -23.55 13.53 28.29
CA ALA A 261 -23.71 12.57 29.37
C ALA A 261 -24.33 13.26 30.60
N PRO A 262 -25.34 12.65 31.25
CA PRO A 262 -25.93 13.22 32.45
C PRO A 262 -24.91 13.27 33.59
N ALA A 263 -24.87 14.41 34.27
CA ALA A 263 -23.99 14.69 35.41
C ALA A 263 -24.10 13.58 36.48
N ARG A 264 -23.02 12.83 36.66
CA ARG A 264 -22.92 11.76 37.66
C ARG A 264 -22.88 12.39 39.07
N ARG A 265 -23.99 12.24 39.78
CA ARG A 265 -24.18 12.65 41.17
C ARG A 265 -23.23 11.86 42.08
N SER A 266 -22.33 12.56 42.75
CA SER A 266 -21.42 12.04 43.77
C SER A 266 -22.20 11.49 44.96
N SER A 267 -22.15 10.19 45.19
CA SER A 267 -22.58 9.55 46.43
C SER A 267 -21.41 8.80 47.09
N ARG A 268 -20.87 9.42 48.13
CA ARG A 268 -20.46 8.86 49.44
C ARG A 268 -19.72 7.51 49.48
N LYS A 269 -18.49 7.60 50.03
CA LYS A 269 -17.78 6.56 50.81
C LYS A 269 -18.70 5.92 51.87
N PRO A 270 -18.54 4.62 52.17
CA PRO A 270 -17.65 4.19 53.26
C PRO A 270 -16.84 2.94 52.88
N GLY A 271 -15.59 2.80 53.32
CA GLY A 271 -15.34 2.04 54.54
C GLY A 271 -14.08 1.22 54.36
N SER A 272 -13.09 1.47 55.20
CA SER A 272 -11.84 0.75 55.35
C SER A 272 -12.08 -0.68 55.84
N LEU A 273 -11.44 -1.68 55.22
CA LEU A 273 -11.20 -2.97 55.84
C LEU A 273 -9.90 -3.62 55.35
N GLN A 274 -8.85 -3.26 56.08
CA GLN A 274 -7.73 -4.05 56.58
C GLN A 274 -7.86 -5.59 56.43
N LYS A 275 -6.85 -6.23 55.81
CA LYS A 275 -6.27 -7.58 56.09
C LYS A 275 -5.18 -7.86 55.03
N GLN A 276 -3.90 -7.60 55.31
CA GLN A 276 -2.89 -8.53 55.84
C GLN A 276 -3.12 -10.03 55.55
N GLY A 277 -2.16 -10.63 54.84
CA GLY A 277 -1.93 -12.07 54.67
C GLY A 277 -0.81 -12.28 53.63
N ALA A 278 0.45 -12.35 54.06
CA ALA A 278 1.21 -13.60 54.29
C ALA A 278 1.50 -14.37 52.98
N TRP A 279 2.73 -14.28 52.47
CA TRP A 279 3.77 -15.31 52.56
C TRP A 279 3.34 -16.68 52.07
N LEU A 280 3.91 -17.13 50.95
CA LEU A 280 4.45 -18.49 50.79
C LEU A 280 5.43 -18.53 49.62
N SER A 281 6.70 -18.63 49.97
CA SER A 281 7.80 -19.13 49.15
C SER A 281 7.54 -20.59 48.80
N SER A 282 7.79 -21.00 47.56
CA SER A 282 8.03 -22.40 47.21
C SER A 282 8.93 -22.49 45.99
N SER A 283 10.16 -22.86 46.31
CA SER A 283 11.27 -23.32 45.47
C SER A 283 11.03 -24.73 44.89
N LYS A 284 11.90 -25.12 43.93
CA LYS A 284 12.23 -26.48 43.41
C LYS A 284 11.38 -26.93 42.20
N LEU A 285 11.88 -27.62 41.18
CA LEU A 285 13.09 -28.43 40.95
C LEU A 285 13.26 -28.60 39.43
N ALA A 286 14.49 -28.55 38.92
CA ALA A 286 14.81 -28.95 37.54
C ALA A 286 15.27 -30.42 37.51
N PRO A 287 14.89 -31.23 36.50
CA PRO A 287 15.52 -32.53 36.27
C PRO A 287 16.68 -32.40 35.27
N ARG A 288 17.78 -33.05 35.64
CA ARG A 288 18.94 -33.38 34.81
C ARG A 288 18.74 -34.79 34.26
N SER A 289 18.90 -34.99 32.95
CA SER A 289 19.23 -36.29 32.32
C SER A 289 19.85 -35.97 30.96
N ARG A 290 21.18 -36.09 30.86
CA ARG A 290 21.96 -37.23 30.32
C ARG A 290 21.88 -37.31 28.80
#